data_AF-A0A957ATV3-F1
#
_entry.id   AF-A0A957ATV3-F1
#
_cell.length_a   1.000
_cell.length_b   1.000
_cell.length_c   1.000
_cell.angle_alpha   90.00
_cell.angle_beta   90.00
_cell.angle_gamma   90.00
#
_symmetry.space_group_name_H-M   'P 1'
#
loop_
_entity.id
_entity.type
_entity.pdbx_description
1 polymer ?
#
loop_
_entity_poly.entity_id
_entity_poly.type
_entity_poly.pdbx_seq_one_letter_code
_entity_poly.pdbx_strand_id
1 'polypeptide(L)'
;MPPLHPQPAADFLAVWHDALRAAGWEAITSEALGEVAARLEQGDAVWTLVVDRAARFRFIASRPLADDAWSGVEIDDRAYTGHHEYRHTVTVTGQIAPDTTCDTLLADLAYVAEAPPVNTE
;
A
#
# COMPACT_ATOMS: atom_id res chain seq x y z
N MET A 1 0.00 9.13 -34.16
CA MET A 1 -0.71 8.34 -33.14
C MET A 1 0.31 7.95 -32.09
N PRO A 2 0.13 8.28 -30.81
CA PRO A 2 0.95 7.68 -29.76
C PRO A 2 0.69 6.16 -29.76
N PRO A 3 1.69 5.32 -29.46
CA PRO A 3 1.46 3.89 -29.32
C PRO A 3 0.43 3.67 -28.22
N LEU A 4 -0.61 2.90 -28.54
CA LEU A 4 -1.46 2.27 -27.54
C LEU A 4 -0.52 1.51 -26.59
N HIS A 5 -0.49 1.89 -25.32
CA HIS A 5 0.25 1.16 -24.30
C HIS A 5 -0.07 -0.33 -24.43
N PRO A 6 0.93 -1.22 -24.35
CA PRO A 6 0.67 -2.66 -24.44
C PRO A 6 -0.35 -3.01 -23.36
N GLN A 7 -1.52 -3.49 -23.78
CA GLN A 7 -2.48 -4.03 -22.83
C GLN A 7 -1.80 -5.20 -22.11
N PRO A 8 -1.90 -5.28 -20.78
CA PRO A 8 -1.34 -6.41 -20.06
C PRO A 8 -2.00 -7.70 -20.54
N ALA A 9 -1.27 -8.81 -20.42
CA ALA A 9 -1.72 -10.12 -20.91
C ALA A 9 -3.10 -10.49 -20.34
N ALA A 10 -3.86 -11.31 -21.07
CA ALA A 10 -5.21 -11.74 -20.66
C ALA A 10 -5.25 -12.34 -19.24
N ASP A 11 -4.15 -12.94 -18.79
CA ASP A 11 -4.01 -13.60 -17.49
C ASP A 11 -3.30 -12.74 -16.44
N PHE A 12 -3.10 -11.45 -16.69
CA PHE A 12 -2.31 -10.56 -15.82
C PHE A 12 -2.79 -10.59 -14.36
N LEU A 13 -4.10 -10.50 -14.12
CA LEU A 13 -4.63 -10.55 -12.75
C LEU A 13 -4.36 -11.90 -12.06
N ALA A 14 -4.46 -13.01 -12.79
CA ALA A 14 -4.19 -14.33 -12.22
C ALA A 14 -2.71 -14.45 -11.81
N VAL A 15 -1.80 -14.00 -12.68
CA VAL A 15 -0.36 -13.96 -12.40
C VAL A 15 -0.06 -13.12 -11.15
N TRP A 16 -0.68 -11.93 -11.04
CA TRP A 16 -0.48 -11.06 -9.88
C TRP A 16 -1.09 -11.61 -8.60
N HIS A 17 -2.28 -12.20 -8.65
CA HIS A 17 -2.89 -12.89 -7.52
C HIS A 17 -1.97 -14.00 -6.98
N ASP A 18 -1.48 -14.86 -7.86
CA ASP A 18 -0.65 -16.00 -7.47
C ASP A 18 0.71 -15.54 -6.92
N ALA A 19 1.32 -14.54 -7.55
CA ALA A 19 2.57 -13.95 -7.09
C ALA A 19 2.43 -13.30 -5.71
N LEU A 20 1.36 -12.54 -5.47
CA LEU A 20 1.09 -11.91 -4.17
C LEU A 20 0.90 -12.96 -3.07
N ARG A 21 0.17 -14.04 -3.34
CA ARG A 21 0.01 -15.14 -2.38
C ARG A 21 1.31 -15.88 -2.13
N ALA A 22 2.13 -16.09 -3.16
CA ALA A 22 3.46 -16.68 -3.00
C ALA A 22 4.38 -15.81 -2.12
N ALA A 23 4.22 -14.48 -2.20
CA ALA A 23 4.90 -13.52 -1.33
C ALA A 23 4.28 -13.39 0.08
N GLY A 24 3.27 -14.20 0.42
CA GLY A 24 2.64 -14.23 1.74
C GLY A 24 1.52 -13.21 1.95
N TRP A 25 1.07 -12.52 0.89
CA TRP A 25 -0.05 -11.59 0.99
C TRP A 25 -1.40 -12.32 0.94
N GLU A 26 -2.37 -11.80 1.70
CA GLU A 26 -3.77 -12.18 1.57
C GLU A 26 -4.37 -11.50 0.34
N ALA A 27 -4.30 -12.17 -0.82
CA ALA A 27 -4.81 -11.64 -2.09
C ALA A 27 -6.17 -12.22 -2.47
N ILE A 28 -7.03 -11.36 -3.02
CA ILE A 28 -8.33 -11.69 -3.60
C ILE A 28 -8.46 -11.05 -4.98
N THR A 29 -9.08 -11.77 -5.91
CA THR A 29 -9.41 -11.26 -7.25
C THR A 29 -10.87 -10.85 -7.31
N SER A 30 -11.14 -9.65 -7.83
CA SER A 30 -12.48 -9.16 -8.12
C SER A 30 -12.69 -9.09 -9.63
N GLU A 31 -13.39 -10.08 -10.19
CA GLU A 31 -13.70 -10.12 -11.62
C GLU A 31 -14.56 -8.94 -12.08
N ALA A 32 -15.49 -8.52 -11.22
CA ALA A 32 -16.42 -7.42 -11.48
C ALA A 32 -15.71 -6.06 -11.58
N LEU A 33 -14.68 -5.85 -10.76
CA LEU A 33 -13.88 -4.62 -10.78
C LEU A 33 -12.65 -4.74 -11.70
N GLY A 34 -12.26 -5.96 -12.06
CA GLY A 34 -11.06 -6.22 -12.84
C GLY A 34 -9.79 -5.85 -12.08
N GLU A 35 -9.69 -6.28 -10.82
CA GLU A 35 -8.55 -5.99 -9.95
C GLU A 35 -8.21 -7.17 -9.05
N VAL A 36 -6.97 -7.18 -8.57
CA VAL A 36 -6.51 -7.96 -7.43
C VAL A 36 -6.29 -6.99 -6.27
N ALA A 37 -6.90 -7.26 -5.14
CA ALA A 37 -6.64 -6.57 -3.89
C ALA A 37 -5.89 -7.51 -2.96
N ALA A 38 -4.86 -7.01 -2.29
CA ALA A 38 -4.04 -7.79 -1.38
C ALA A 38 -3.74 -7.01 -0.11
N ARG A 39 -3.63 -7.75 1.01
CA ARG A 39 -3.29 -7.20 2.31
C ARG A 39 -2.12 -7.97 2.92
N LEU A 40 -1.26 -7.25 3.63
CA LEU A 40 -0.18 -7.81 4.45
C LEU A 40 -0.15 -7.10 5.80
N GLU A 41 -0.08 -7.89 6.89
CA GLU A 41 0.21 -7.38 8.23
C GLU A 41 1.70 -7.58 8.50
N GLN A 42 2.38 -6.51 8.91
CA GLN A 42 3.82 -6.50 9.14
C GLN A 42 4.12 -5.81 10.48
N GLY A 43 4.20 -6.61 11.55
CA GLY A 43 4.25 -6.08 12.91
C GLY A 43 2.98 -5.28 13.20
N ASP A 44 3.14 -4.01 13.61
CA ASP A 44 2.01 -3.09 13.84
C ASP A 44 1.56 -2.35 12.57
N ALA A 45 2.22 -2.58 11.43
CA ALA A 45 1.85 -1.96 10.16
C ALA A 45 0.85 -2.82 9.37
N VAL A 46 -0.07 -2.17 8.67
CA VAL A 46 -0.99 -2.80 7.72
C VAL A 46 -0.77 -2.20 6.34
N TRP A 47 -0.43 -3.07 5.39
CA TRP A 47 -0.18 -2.72 4.00
C TRP A 47 -1.29 -3.29 3.13
N THR A 48 -1.73 -2.49 2.15
CA THR A 48 -2.72 -2.90 1.16
C THR A 48 -2.24 -2.51 -0.22
N LEU A 49 -2.42 -3.40 -1.18
CA LEU A 49 -2.08 -3.20 -2.58
C LEU A 49 -3.28 -3.59 -3.44
N VAL A 50 -3.69 -2.71 -4.35
CA VAL A 50 -4.69 -2.99 -5.37
C VAL A 50 -4.03 -2.83 -6.73
N VAL A 51 -4.18 -3.81 -7.61
CA VAL A 51 -3.66 -3.80 -8.98
C VAL A 51 -4.79 -4.13 -9.95
N ASP A 52 -4.98 -3.34 -11.01
CA ASP A 52 -6.08 -3.53 -11.97
C ASP A 52 -5.63 -4.13 -13.33
N ARG A 53 -6.60 -4.49 -14.18
CA ARG A 53 -6.35 -5.00 -15.55
C ARG A 53 -5.67 -4.00 -16.47
N ALA A 54 -5.56 -2.74 -16.09
CA ALA A 54 -4.79 -1.75 -16.84
C ALA A 54 -3.36 -1.64 -16.30
N ALA A 55 -2.94 -2.52 -15.38
CA ALA A 55 -1.66 -2.49 -14.68
C ALA A 55 -1.45 -1.20 -13.86
N ARG A 56 -2.53 -0.54 -13.45
CA ARG A 56 -2.48 0.54 -12.46
C ARG A 56 -2.47 -0.07 -11.07
N PHE A 57 -1.77 0.58 -10.15
CA PHE A 57 -1.77 0.15 -8.76
C PHE A 57 -2.05 1.30 -7.79
N ARG A 58 -2.58 0.91 -6.63
CA ARG A 58 -2.68 1.75 -5.43
C ARG A 58 -2.18 0.95 -4.24
N PHE A 59 -1.16 1.48 -3.59
CA PHE A 59 -0.57 0.94 -2.37
C PHE A 59 -0.85 1.90 -1.21
N ILE A 60 -1.23 1.35 -0.07
CA ILE A 60 -1.41 2.10 1.17
C ILE A 60 -0.70 1.33 2.28
N ALA A 61 0.31 1.94 2.90
CA ALA A 61 0.93 1.46 4.11
C ALA A 61 0.51 2.36 5.27
N SER A 62 0.03 1.75 6.36
CA SER A 62 -0.35 2.46 7.59
C SER A 62 0.36 1.84 8.78
N ARG A 63 0.88 2.67 9.69
CA ARG A 63 1.47 2.24 10.97
C ARG A 63 1.11 3.21 12.08
N PRO A 64 0.96 2.76 13.34
CA PRO A 64 0.89 3.66 14.48
C PRO A 64 2.11 4.58 14.52
N LEU A 65 1.90 5.83 14.93
CA LEU A 65 2.99 6.69 15.39
C LEU A 65 3.30 6.29 16.83
N ALA A 66 4.59 6.24 17.17
CA ALA A 66 5.02 5.95 18.53
C ALA A 66 4.55 7.08 19.48
N ASP A 67 4.09 6.71 20.68
CA ASP A 67 3.48 7.62 21.67
C ASP A 67 4.42 8.77 22.10
N ASP A 68 5.74 8.59 21.95
CA ASP A 68 6.77 9.58 22.27
C ASP A 68 6.85 10.74 21.25
N ALA A 69 6.14 10.65 20.12
CA ALA A 69 6.11 11.73 19.13
C ALA A 69 5.35 12.98 19.60
N TRP A 70 4.51 12.88 20.64
CA TRP A 70 3.69 14.01 21.13
C TRP A 70 3.51 13.96 22.66
N SER A 71 4.59 14.18 23.41
CA SER A 71 4.44 14.65 24.80
C SER A 71 4.15 16.16 24.78
N GLY A 72 2.94 16.58 25.19
CA GLY A 72 2.66 18.01 25.42
C GLY A 72 1.33 18.58 24.94
N VAL A 73 0.37 17.78 24.46
CA VAL A 73 -0.98 18.30 24.13
C VAL A 73 -1.87 18.20 25.37
N GLU A 74 -1.85 19.24 26.21
CA GLU A 74 -2.88 19.45 27.24
C GLU A 74 -4.10 20.12 26.60
N ILE A 75 -5.23 19.42 26.57
CA ILE A 75 -6.53 19.99 26.19
C ILE A 75 -7.26 20.35 27.49
N ASP A 76 -7.37 21.66 27.75
CA ASP A 76 -8.15 22.36 28.77
C ASP A 76 -8.84 21.51 29.86
N ASP A 77 -8.33 21.61 31.10
CA ASP A 77 -8.96 21.55 32.45
C ASP A 77 -10.22 20.68 32.69
N ARG A 78 -10.47 19.69 31.84
CA ARG A 78 -11.54 18.70 31.93
C ARG A 78 -10.95 17.34 31.69
N ALA A 79 -11.09 16.45 32.68
CA ALA A 79 -10.67 15.06 32.55
C ALA A 79 -11.54 14.34 31.50
N TYR A 80 -11.05 14.29 30.27
CA TYR A 80 -11.54 13.36 29.25
C TYR A 80 -10.63 12.13 29.24
N THR A 81 -11.17 10.95 29.54
CA THR A 81 -10.52 9.67 29.23
C THR A 81 -10.66 9.40 27.74
N GLY A 82 -9.84 10.07 26.93
CA GLY A 82 -9.74 9.84 25.48
C GLY A 82 -8.58 8.89 25.15
N HIS A 83 -8.81 7.92 24.29
CA HIS A 83 -7.74 7.17 23.63
C HIS A 83 -7.43 7.89 22.32
N HIS A 84 -6.21 8.43 22.20
CA HIS A 84 -5.73 9.04 20.96
C HIS A 84 -4.87 8.02 20.23
N GLU A 85 -5.23 7.68 19.00
CA GLU A 85 -4.43 6.82 18.14
C GLU A 85 -3.92 7.66 16.95
N TYR A 86 -2.60 7.84 16.89
CA TYR A 86 -1.95 8.54 15.79
C TYR A 86 -1.45 7.52 14.78
N ARG A 87 -1.67 7.76 13.48
CA ARG A 87 -1.22 6.88 12.40
C ARG A 87 -0.44 7.63 11.34
N HIS A 88 0.69 7.07 10.92
CA HIS A 88 1.38 7.46 9.71
C HIS A 88 0.84 6.65 8.54
N THR A 89 0.42 7.32 7.46
CA THR A 89 -0.11 6.68 6.26
C THR A 89 0.66 7.16 5.03
N VAL A 90 1.19 6.21 4.26
CA VAL A 90 1.82 6.46 2.96
C VAL A 90 0.91 5.88 1.89
N THR A 91 0.56 6.69 0.89
CA THR A 91 -0.21 6.25 -0.28
C THR A 91 0.63 6.43 -1.53
N VAL A 92 0.81 5.35 -2.29
CA VAL A 92 1.53 5.35 -3.57
C VAL A 92 0.59 4.87 -4.66
N THR A 93 0.52 5.59 -5.77
CA THR A 93 -0.26 5.20 -6.94
C THR A 93 0.62 5.27 -8.17
N GLY A 94 0.45 4.34 -9.10
CA GLY A 94 1.25 4.36 -10.31
C GLY A 94 0.78 3.37 -11.37
N GLN A 95 1.65 3.19 -12.35
CA GLN A 95 1.49 2.29 -13.48
C GLN A 95 2.66 1.31 -13.47
N ILE A 96 2.36 0.01 -13.50
CA ILE A 96 3.36 -1.06 -13.55
C ILE A 96 3.91 -1.10 -14.97
N ALA A 97 5.24 -1.05 -15.11
CA ALA A 97 5.88 -1.18 -16.41
C ALA A 97 5.80 -2.65 -16.90
N PRO A 98 5.80 -2.90 -18.23
CA PRO A 98 5.57 -4.24 -18.77
C PRO A 98 6.56 -5.33 -18.31
N ASP A 99 7.75 -4.93 -17.89
CA ASP A 99 8.87 -5.78 -17.42
C ASP A 99 9.00 -5.82 -15.89
N THR A 100 8.14 -5.09 -15.16
CA THR A 100 8.15 -5.08 -13.70
C THR A 100 7.51 -6.37 -13.17
N THR A 101 8.23 -7.07 -12.31
CA THR A 101 7.72 -8.25 -11.60
C THR A 101 7.02 -7.85 -10.30
N CYS A 102 6.21 -8.76 -9.75
CA CYS A 102 5.60 -8.57 -8.44
C CYS A 102 6.66 -8.31 -7.36
N ASP A 103 7.73 -9.11 -7.32
CA ASP A 103 8.80 -8.98 -6.33
C ASP A 103 9.50 -7.61 -6.40
N THR A 104 9.77 -7.13 -7.61
CA THR A 104 10.37 -5.80 -7.81
C THR A 104 9.46 -4.70 -7.30
N LEU A 105 8.17 -4.73 -7.67
CA LEU A 105 7.22 -3.73 -7.18
C LEU A 105 7.10 -3.77 -5.64
N LEU A 106 7.01 -4.96 -5.05
CA LEU A 106 6.90 -5.11 -3.60
C LEU A 106 8.14 -4.59 -2.87
N ALA A 107 9.34 -4.82 -3.41
CA ALA A 107 10.58 -4.28 -2.84
C ALA A 107 10.61 -2.74 -2.87
N ASP A 108 10.18 -2.13 -3.98
CA ASP A 108 10.10 -0.67 -4.12
C ASP A 108 9.06 -0.08 -3.15
N LEU A 109 7.89 -0.71 -3.04
CA LEU A 109 6.83 -0.28 -2.14
C LEU A 109 7.22 -0.42 -0.67
N ALA A 110 7.94 -1.49 -0.31
CA ALA A 110 8.50 -1.67 1.02
C ALA A 110 9.51 -0.56 1.36
N TYR A 111 10.42 -0.24 0.44
CA TYR A 111 11.37 0.86 0.61
C TYR A 111 10.64 2.20 0.88
N VAL A 112 9.57 2.49 0.14
CA VAL A 112 8.78 3.72 0.34
C VAL A 112 7.98 3.69 1.66
N ALA A 113 7.43 2.55 2.04
CA ALA A 113 6.67 2.40 3.30
C ALA A 113 7.55 2.55 4.55
N GLU A 114 8.80 2.09 4.45
CA GLU A 114 9.77 2.09 5.54
C GLU A 114 10.59 3.38 5.61
N ALA A 115 10.64 4.16 4.52
CA ALA A 115 11.33 5.44 4.48
C ALA A 115 10.86 6.38 5.61
N PRO A 116 11.80 7.08 6.29
CA PRO A 116 11.43 8.09 7.26
C PRO A 116 10.65 9.22 6.57
N PRO A 117 9.67 9.85 7.25
CA PRO A 117 8.99 11.01 6.70
C PRO A 117 10.03 12.10 6.40
N VAL A 118 10.19 12.46 5.13
CA VAL A 118 11.04 13.57 4.75
C VAL A 118 10.24 14.84 5.02
N ASN A 119 10.57 15.54 6.11
CA ASN A 119 10.09 16.90 6.31
C ASN A 119 10.67 17.75 5.17
N THR A 120 9.82 18.13 4.23
CA THR A 120 10.16 19.18 3.27
C THR A 120 9.93 20.50 3.99
N GLU A 121 11.03 21.15 4.35
CA GLU A 121 11.05 22.54 4.84
C GLU A 121 10.58 23.53 3.77
#